data_AF-A0A9W7A7Q8-F1
#
_entry.id   AF-A0A9W7A7Q8-F1
#
_cell.length_a   1.000
_cell.length_b   1.000
_cell.length_c   1.000
_cell.angle_alpha   90.00
_cell.angle_beta   90.00
_cell.angle_gamma   90.00
#
_symmetry.space_group_name_H-M   'P 1'
#
loop_
_entity.id
_entity.type
_entity.pdbx_description
1 polymer ?
#
loop_
_entity_poly.entity_id
_entity_poly.type
_entity_poly.pdbx_seq_one_letter_code
_entity_poly.pdbx_strand_id
1 'polypeptide(L)'
;PGIVDEGGERHAVSEGNRGKIKVGIVSAYFCSHPVGRISLPVIASLPRDKFRVTVFSLPTKVDSWAQAIAWSADNYEANELKSEYGGRKFFSNENIYLVLTSVPPAIGAGEDEVMRRIVETDSNALVVLVPDKAETSLWNSPTSEVAYRLGPRLWCSRLLERIKEGAKEEDRDRILLLKPMSVEEKTGLIKISSAVLDFGGSITAVEALALRVPVICEEKGEVGGIGCGVNRRLGGVVEESCVGRGGEEGGEGMAEKAVRLGVDGKLRAEVVNAIDDAIVKGELGDVM
;
A
#
# COMPACT_ATOMS: atom_id res chain seq x y z
N PRO A 1 31.15 -67.07 22.33
CA PRO A 1 30.72 -65.83 23.02
C PRO A 1 30.37 -64.75 21.99
N GLY A 2 29.12 -64.71 21.49
CA GLY A 2 28.00 -64.02 22.14
C GLY A 2 28.21 -62.52 21.95
N ILE A 3 27.53 -61.86 21.01
CA ILE A 3 26.22 -61.24 21.23
C ILE A 3 25.35 -61.36 19.97
N VAL A 4 24.15 -61.86 20.17
CA VAL A 4 23.02 -61.83 19.23
C VAL A 4 22.22 -60.57 19.57
N ASP A 5 21.97 -59.69 18.61
CA ASP A 5 21.03 -58.58 18.77
C ASP A 5 19.80 -58.87 17.90
N GLU A 6 18.90 -59.67 18.48
CA GLU A 6 17.54 -59.92 18.00
C GLU A 6 16.63 -58.89 18.67
N GLY A 7 15.86 -58.13 17.88
CA GLY A 7 14.76 -57.32 18.43
C GLY A 7 14.72 -55.85 18.03
N GLY A 8 15.20 -55.49 16.84
CA GLY A 8 14.87 -54.18 16.26
C GLY A 8 13.44 -54.16 15.76
N GLU A 9 12.46 -53.86 16.64
CA GLU A 9 11.16 -53.34 16.22
C GLU A 9 11.41 -52.08 15.37
N ARG A 10 11.38 -52.26 14.05
CA ARG A 10 11.23 -51.14 13.13
C ARG A 10 9.84 -50.60 13.39
N HIS A 11 9.74 -49.60 14.26
CA HIS A 11 8.63 -48.67 14.19
C HIS A 11 8.59 -48.18 12.74
N ALA A 12 7.60 -48.66 11.99
CA ALA A 12 7.21 -48.08 10.73
C ALA A 12 6.88 -46.62 11.04
N VAL A 13 7.87 -45.73 10.89
CA VAL A 13 7.63 -44.30 10.83
C VAL A 13 6.71 -44.16 9.64
N SER A 14 5.41 -43.96 9.92
CA SER A 14 4.38 -43.84 8.91
C SER A 14 4.89 -42.86 7.84
N GLU A 15 5.10 -43.36 6.62
CA GLU A 15 5.62 -42.58 5.49
C GLU A 15 4.71 -41.38 5.13
N GLY A 16 3.51 -41.31 5.72
CA GLY A 16 2.53 -40.26 5.50
C GLY A 16 2.90 -38.85 6.00
N ASN A 17 4.07 -38.61 6.62
CA ASN A 17 4.41 -37.28 7.14
C ASN A 17 5.82 -36.75 6.77
N ARG A 18 6.53 -37.40 5.84
CA ARG A 18 7.80 -36.88 5.27
C ARG A 18 7.62 -35.81 4.18
N GLY A 19 6.40 -35.34 3.90
CA GLY A 19 6.10 -34.79 2.56
C GLY A 19 5.91 -33.27 2.41
N LYS A 20 5.51 -32.51 3.44
CA LYS A 20 5.10 -31.09 3.24
C LYS A 20 6.14 -30.09 3.72
N ILE A 21 6.37 -29.07 2.90
CA ILE A 21 7.21 -27.91 3.24
C ILE A 21 6.47 -27.09 4.30
N LYS A 22 7.09 -26.90 5.46
CA LYS A 22 6.53 -26.10 6.56
C LYS A 22 6.89 -24.63 6.36
N VAL A 23 5.89 -23.76 6.29
CA VAL A 23 6.04 -22.31 6.11
C VAL A 23 5.52 -21.61 7.36
N GLY A 24 6.39 -20.87 8.05
CA GLY A 24 6.02 -20.03 9.19
C GLY A 24 5.97 -18.57 8.76
N ILE A 25 4.84 -17.89 9.01
CA ILE A 25 4.67 -16.47 8.68
C ILE A 25 4.35 -15.74 9.99
N VAL A 26 5.22 -14.79 10.36
CA VAL A 26 5.19 -14.11 11.65
C VAL A 26 4.90 -12.64 11.42
N SER A 27 3.91 -12.09 12.11
CA SER A 27 3.66 -10.64 12.11
C SER A 27 2.84 -10.22 13.31
N ALA A 28 3.09 -9.01 13.80
CA ALA A 28 2.12 -8.32 14.64
C ALA A 28 0.91 -7.86 13.84
N TYR A 29 1.00 -7.71 12.52
CA TYR A 29 0.02 -6.99 11.74
C TYR A 29 -0.93 -7.89 10.91
N PHE A 30 -1.21 -9.10 11.40
CA PHE A 30 -2.22 -9.99 10.81
C PHE A 30 -3.63 -9.57 11.22
N CYS A 31 -4.04 -8.37 10.81
CA CYS A 31 -5.36 -7.78 11.01
C CYS A 31 -5.70 -6.90 9.80
N SER A 32 -6.63 -5.95 9.91
CA SER A 32 -6.90 -4.94 8.87
C SER A 32 -5.76 -3.91 8.77
N HIS A 33 -4.57 -4.41 8.49
CA HIS A 33 -3.32 -3.71 8.25
C HIS A 33 -2.77 -4.15 6.90
N PRO A 34 -2.02 -3.30 6.17
CA PRO A 34 -1.43 -3.63 4.89
C PRO A 34 -0.73 -5.01 4.82
N VAL A 35 0.09 -5.35 5.81
CA VAL A 35 0.71 -6.70 5.96
C VAL A 35 -0.34 -7.82 5.96
N GLY A 36 -1.40 -7.72 6.75
CA GLY A 36 -2.48 -8.72 6.78
C GLY A 36 -3.20 -8.82 5.43
N ARG A 37 -3.41 -7.70 4.73
CA ARG A 37 -4.09 -7.67 3.43
C ARG A 37 -3.31 -8.35 2.32
N ILE A 38 -1.99 -8.13 2.28
CA ILE A 38 -1.11 -8.78 1.29
C ILE A 38 -0.86 -10.24 1.67
N SER A 39 -0.73 -10.53 2.97
CA SER A 39 -0.43 -11.89 3.43
C SER A 39 -1.62 -12.84 3.27
N LEU A 40 -2.86 -12.37 3.46
CA LEU A 40 -4.06 -13.23 3.35
C LEU A 40 -4.16 -13.99 2.00
N PRO A 41 -4.11 -13.33 0.82
CA PRO A 41 -4.22 -14.04 -0.45
C PRO A 41 -3.04 -15.00 -0.68
N VAL A 42 -1.82 -14.63 -0.26
CA VAL A 42 -0.65 -15.53 -0.33
C VAL A 42 -0.84 -16.76 0.56
N ILE A 43 -1.30 -16.56 1.79
CA ILE A 43 -1.61 -17.65 2.72
C ILE A 43 -2.67 -18.55 2.10
N ALA A 44 -3.78 -17.98 1.61
CA ALA A 44 -4.90 -18.70 1.06
C ALA A 44 -4.57 -19.47 -0.25
N SER A 45 -3.65 -18.97 -1.06
CA SER A 45 -3.31 -19.57 -2.37
C SER A 45 -2.25 -20.68 -2.31
N LEU A 46 -1.50 -20.81 -1.22
CA LEU A 46 -0.44 -21.83 -1.10
C LEU A 46 -1.02 -23.27 -1.22
N PRO A 47 -0.53 -24.12 -2.14
CA PRO A 47 -1.09 -25.45 -2.37
C PRO A 47 -0.88 -26.39 -1.17
N ARG A 48 -1.98 -26.77 -0.50
CA ARG A 48 -1.97 -27.52 0.77
C ARG A 48 -1.52 -28.97 0.66
N ASP A 49 -1.45 -29.53 -0.55
CA ASP A 49 -0.81 -30.81 -0.83
C ASP A 49 0.72 -30.72 -0.71
N LYS A 50 1.31 -29.54 -0.95
CA LYS A 50 2.77 -29.28 -0.90
C LYS A 50 3.22 -28.55 0.36
N PHE A 51 2.41 -27.62 0.85
CA PHE A 51 2.78 -26.74 1.95
C PHE A 51 1.91 -26.96 3.19
N ARG A 52 2.51 -26.75 4.35
CA ARG A 52 1.83 -26.59 5.64
C ARG A 52 2.15 -25.21 6.19
N VAL A 53 1.14 -24.36 6.40
CA VAL A 53 1.28 -22.95 6.77
C VAL A 53 0.93 -22.75 8.24
N THR A 54 1.90 -22.26 9.02
CA THR A 54 1.67 -21.78 10.39
C THR A 54 1.79 -20.26 10.41
N VAL A 55 0.79 -19.60 10.97
CA VAL A 55 0.78 -18.16 11.21
C VAL A 55 1.04 -17.90 12.68
N PHE A 56 2.07 -17.10 12.98
CA PHE A 56 2.36 -16.63 14.32
C PHE A 56 1.94 -15.16 14.41
N SER A 57 0.79 -14.91 15.03
CA SER A 57 0.27 -13.57 15.27
C SER A 57 0.78 -13.03 16.60
N LEU A 58 1.63 -12.01 16.53
CA LEU A 58 2.02 -11.27 17.74
C LEU A 58 0.82 -10.44 18.22
N PRO A 59 0.77 -10.04 19.51
CA PRO A 59 -0.44 -9.49 20.12
C PRO A 59 -0.92 -8.20 19.45
N THR A 60 -2.03 -8.29 18.72
CA THR A 60 -2.69 -7.15 18.08
C THR A 60 -4.20 -7.33 17.99
N LYS A 61 -4.85 -6.33 17.40
CA LYS A 61 -6.27 -6.26 17.08
C LYS A 61 -6.74 -7.52 16.35
N VAL A 62 -7.68 -8.24 16.93
CA VAL A 62 -8.44 -9.29 16.23
C VAL A 62 -9.60 -8.63 15.51
N ASP A 63 -9.56 -8.60 14.18
CA ASP A 63 -10.67 -8.19 13.33
C ASP A 63 -10.98 -9.25 12.27
N SER A 64 -11.91 -8.95 11.34
CA SER A 64 -12.33 -9.90 10.32
C SER A 64 -11.17 -10.38 9.43
N TRP A 65 -10.12 -9.58 9.25
CA TRP A 65 -8.92 -9.99 8.51
C TRP A 65 -8.07 -10.96 9.31
N ALA A 66 -7.89 -10.70 10.60
CA ALA A 66 -7.19 -11.63 11.50
C ALA A 66 -7.88 -13.01 11.51
N GLN A 67 -9.22 -13.03 11.55
CA GLN A 67 -10.02 -14.25 11.47
C GLN A 67 -9.85 -14.96 10.12
N ALA A 68 -9.92 -14.23 9.00
CA ALA A 68 -9.72 -14.80 7.68
C ALA A 68 -8.32 -15.40 7.50
N ILE A 69 -7.29 -14.73 8.03
CA ILE A 69 -5.91 -15.23 8.04
C ILE A 69 -5.81 -16.50 8.88
N ALA A 70 -6.41 -16.52 10.07
CA ALA A 70 -6.44 -17.68 10.94
C ALA A 70 -7.14 -18.88 10.28
N TRP A 71 -8.27 -18.67 9.62
CA TRP A 71 -8.99 -19.71 8.86
C TRP A 71 -8.25 -20.20 7.64
N SER A 72 -7.41 -19.34 7.04
CA SER A 72 -6.64 -19.71 5.87
C SER A 72 -5.40 -20.53 6.24
N ALA A 73 -4.86 -20.42 7.45
CA ALA A 73 -3.66 -21.15 7.88
C ALA A 73 -3.96 -22.59 8.37
N ASP A 74 -2.98 -23.49 8.30
CA ASP A 74 -3.11 -24.84 8.91
C ASP A 74 -2.97 -24.78 10.44
N ASN A 75 -2.17 -23.84 10.95
CA ASN A 75 -2.09 -23.53 12.38
C ASN A 75 -2.02 -22.00 12.56
N TYR A 76 -2.67 -21.47 13.61
CA TYR A 76 -2.64 -20.05 13.97
C TYR A 76 -2.34 -19.91 15.46
N GLU A 77 -1.23 -19.25 15.79
CA GLU A 77 -0.79 -19.03 17.18
C GLU A 77 -0.87 -17.53 17.50
N ALA A 78 -1.83 -17.13 18.34
CA ALA A 78 -1.98 -15.76 18.82
C ALA A 78 -1.54 -15.62 20.27
N ASN A 79 -0.74 -14.58 20.55
CA ASN A 79 -0.43 -14.13 21.92
C ASN A 79 -1.29 -12.91 22.26
N GLU A 80 -1.84 -12.79 23.46
CA GLU A 80 -2.89 -11.79 23.79
C GLU A 80 -2.35 -10.41 24.26
N LEU A 81 -2.98 -9.33 23.78
CA LEU A 81 -3.03 -8.00 24.41
C LEU A 81 -4.29 -7.23 23.94
N LYS A 82 -4.98 -6.52 24.85
CA LYS A 82 -6.36 -5.99 24.69
C LYS A 82 -6.46 -4.52 24.24
N SER A 83 -7.36 -4.21 23.29
CA SER A 83 -8.49 -3.22 23.38
C SER A 83 -9.01 -2.72 22.00
N GLU A 84 -10.23 -2.16 21.99
CA GLU A 84 -11.16 -1.91 20.85
C GLU A 84 -11.65 -0.43 20.81
N TYR A 85 -12.10 0.12 19.65
CA TYR A 85 -12.96 1.33 19.63
C TYR A 85 -13.72 1.61 18.30
N GLY A 86 -15.02 1.97 18.37
CA GLY A 86 -15.54 3.16 17.64
C GLY A 86 -16.81 3.11 16.76
N GLY A 87 -17.43 1.96 16.48
CA GLY A 87 -18.71 1.74 15.77
C GLY A 87 -19.49 2.89 15.06
N ARG A 88 -19.07 3.39 13.87
CA ARG A 88 -19.89 4.28 12.99
C ARG A 88 -19.61 4.10 11.48
N LYS A 89 -20.58 4.44 10.62
CA LYS A 89 -20.54 4.42 9.13
C LYS A 89 -21.37 5.56 8.53
N PHE A 90 -20.94 6.22 7.45
CA PHE A 90 -21.77 7.08 6.56
C PHE A 90 -21.18 7.22 5.12
N PHE A 91 -22.00 7.68 4.15
CA PHE A 91 -21.80 7.68 2.67
C PHE A 91 -21.86 9.09 2.03
N SER A 92 -21.24 9.31 0.87
CA SER A 92 -21.73 10.13 -0.29
C SER A 92 -20.69 10.22 -1.44
N ASN A 93 -21.17 10.51 -2.67
CA ASN A 93 -20.46 10.52 -3.95
C ASN A 93 -20.11 11.93 -4.49
N GLU A 94 -19.10 11.89 -5.37
CA GLU A 94 -18.73 12.77 -6.50
C GLU A 94 -17.62 13.83 -6.32
N ASN A 95 -16.68 13.74 -7.29
CA ASN A 95 -15.52 14.57 -7.66
C ASN A 95 -14.17 14.36 -6.91
N ILE A 96 -13.48 13.29 -7.33
CA ILE A 96 -12.05 13.17 -7.71
C ILE A 96 -11.00 14.01 -6.96
N TYR A 97 -10.11 13.28 -6.28
CA TYR A 97 -9.04 13.74 -5.38
C TYR A 97 -7.70 13.10 -5.77
N LEU A 98 -6.58 13.78 -5.51
CA LEU A 98 -5.23 13.19 -5.51
C LEU A 98 -4.86 12.80 -4.08
N VAL A 99 -4.83 11.50 -3.79
CA VAL A 99 -4.48 10.99 -2.45
C VAL A 99 -2.99 10.72 -2.41
N LEU A 100 -2.33 11.37 -1.47
CA LEU A 100 -0.94 11.13 -1.16
C LEU A 100 -0.85 10.03 -0.12
N THR A 101 -0.13 8.98 -0.52
CA THR A 101 0.18 7.86 0.33
C THR A 101 1.24 8.29 1.31
N SER A 102 1.06 7.95 2.60
CA SER A 102 2.09 7.95 3.63
C SER A 102 2.97 9.19 3.58
N VAL A 103 2.60 10.31 4.21
CA VAL A 103 3.53 11.46 4.36
C VAL A 103 4.89 10.88 4.76
N PRO A 104 5.93 10.86 3.92
CA PRO A 104 7.17 10.22 4.31
C PRO A 104 7.82 11.00 5.46
N PRO A 105 8.66 10.36 6.28
CA PRO A 105 9.39 11.01 7.37
C PRO A 105 10.25 12.19 6.90
N ALA A 106 10.51 12.27 5.59
CA ALA A 106 11.01 13.42 4.89
C ALA A 106 10.28 13.53 3.53
N ILE A 107 9.40 14.52 3.39
CA ILE A 107 9.04 15.06 2.07
C ILE A 107 10.12 16.08 1.72
N GLY A 108 10.85 15.82 0.64
CA GLY A 108 11.86 16.75 0.13
C GLY A 108 11.21 17.96 -0.55
N ALA A 109 12.03 18.94 -0.92
CA ALA A 109 11.55 20.12 -1.64
C ALA A 109 11.00 19.78 -3.04
N GLY A 110 11.43 18.65 -3.63
CA GLY A 110 10.97 18.21 -4.95
C GLY A 110 9.51 17.76 -4.95
N GLU A 111 9.07 17.08 -3.90
CA GLU A 111 7.67 16.67 -3.76
C GLU A 111 6.73 17.86 -3.50
N ASP A 112 7.20 18.89 -2.77
CA ASP A 112 6.47 20.15 -2.61
C ASP A 112 6.22 20.85 -3.95
N GLU A 113 7.24 20.84 -4.83
CA GLU A 113 7.14 21.41 -6.18
C GLU A 113 6.11 20.66 -7.03
N VAL A 114 6.09 19.32 -6.96
CA VAL A 114 5.10 18.51 -7.69
C VAL A 114 3.69 18.89 -7.27
N MET A 115 3.41 18.94 -5.97
CA MET A 115 2.07 19.31 -5.47
C MET A 115 1.67 20.72 -5.89
N ARG A 116 2.60 21.67 -5.83
CA ARG A 116 2.35 23.06 -6.24
C ARG A 116 2.04 23.18 -7.73
N ARG A 117 2.86 22.56 -8.58
CA ARG A 117 2.66 22.61 -10.04
C ARG A 117 1.33 21.99 -10.44
N ILE A 118 0.88 20.93 -9.76
CA ILE A 118 -0.43 20.33 -10.01
C ILE A 118 -1.55 21.34 -9.75
N VAL A 119 -1.58 21.96 -8.56
CA VAL A 119 -2.66 22.91 -8.23
C VAL A 119 -2.58 24.16 -9.11
N GLU A 120 -1.39 24.68 -9.39
CA GLU A 120 -1.22 25.89 -10.23
C GLU A 120 -1.64 25.67 -11.69
N THR A 121 -1.54 24.44 -12.19
CA THR A 121 -1.84 24.13 -13.60
C THR A 121 -3.30 23.71 -13.80
N ASP A 122 -3.90 23.01 -12.84
CA ASP A 122 -5.29 22.58 -12.87
C ASP A 122 -6.08 23.26 -11.75
N SER A 123 -6.93 24.22 -12.11
CA SER A 123 -7.78 24.97 -11.17
C SER A 123 -8.83 24.11 -10.46
N ASN A 124 -9.08 22.88 -10.95
CA ASN A 124 -9.98 21.93 -10.32
C ASN A 124 -9.24 20.87 -9.48
N ALA A 125 -7.90 20.85 -9.50
CA ALA A 125 -7.14 19.86 -8.74
C ALA A 125 -7.28 20.10 -7.23
N LEU A 126 -7.45 18.99 -6.49
CA LEU A 126 -7.49 18.94 -5.04
C LEU A 126 -6.49 17.89 -4.54
N VAL A 127 -5.49 18.35 -3.80
CA VAL A 127 -4.43 17.50 -3.24
C VAL A 127 -4.79 17.15 -1.81
N VAL A 128 -4.89 15.86 -1.51
CA VAL A 128 -5.29 15.33 -0.21
C VAL A 128 -4.17 14.49 0.39
N LEU A 129 -3.61 14.99 1.49
CA LEU A 129 -2.65 14.27 2.32
C LEU A 129 -3.42 13.41 3.33
N VAL A 130 -3.23 12.09 3.27
CA VAL A 130 -3.87 11.14 4.20
C VAL A 130 -2.79 10.42 5.01
N PRO A 131 -2.59 10.80 6.28
CA PRO A 131 -1.72 10.04 7.17
C PRO A 131 -2.38 8.69 7.47
N ASP A 132 -1.72 7.58 7.14
CA ASP A 132 -2.22 6.25 7.49
C ASP A 132 -2.15 6.07 9.03
N LYS A 133 -3.24 5.56 9.62
CA LYS A 133 -3.33 5.31 11.07
C LYS A 133 -2.35 4.20 11.51
N ALA A 134 -2.12 3.22 10.65
CA ALA A 134 -1.15 2.16 10.88
C ALA A 134 0.29 2.71 10.82
N GLU A 135 0.57 3.58 9.85
CA GLU A 135 1.87 4.23 9.75
C GLU A 135 2.09 5.18 10.92
N THR A 136 1.17 6.08 11.24
CA THR A 136 1.32 6.95 12.43
C THR A 136 1.57 6.20 13.75
N SER A 137 1.27 4.90 13.83
CA SER A 137 1.61 4.00 14.93
C SER A 137 3.02 3.35 14.81
N LEU A 138 3.50 3.09 13.58
CA LEU A 138 4.86 2.64 13.25
C LEU A 138 5.93 3.74 13.43
N TRP A 139 5.51 4.99 13.62
CA TRP A 139 6.40 6.17 13.69
C TRP A 139 7.08 6.37 15.04
N ASN A 140 7.08 5.33 15.88
CA ASN A 140 8.06 5.14 16.95
C ASN A 140 9.40 4.60 16.44
N SER A 141 9.61 4.51 15.12
CA SER A 141 10.91 4.20 14.52
C SER A 141 11.86 5.41 14.55
N PRO A 142 13.12 5.25 14.97
CA PRO A 142 14.08 6.35 15.19
C PRO A 142 14.59 7.06 13.92
N THR A 143 14.10 6.74 12.73
CA THR A 143 14.64 7.26 11.46
C THR A 143 14.27 8.71 11.13
N SER A 144 13.33 9.31 11.86
CA SER A 144 13.12 10.78 11.86
C SER A 144 12.91 11.28 13.28
N GLU A 145 14.01 11.68 13.92
CA GLU A 145 14.00 12.26 15.26
C GLU A 145 13.07 13.48 15.37
N VAL A 146 12.90 14.21 14.27
CA VAL A 146 11.99 15.36 14.17
C VAL A 146 10.52 14.92 14.17
N ALA A 147 10.14 13.94 13.34
CA ALA A 147 8.76 13.45 13.30
C ALA A 147 8.36 12.75 14.61
N TYR A 148 9.29 12.00 15.21
CA TYR A 148 9.13 11.38 16.51
C TYR A 148 8.90 12.42 17.63
N ARG A 149 9.73 13.47 17.69
CA ARG A 149 9.62 14.52 18.72
C ARG A 149 8.40 15.42 18.57
N LEU A 150 8.00 15.75 17.34
CA LEU A 150 6.85 16.65 17.09
C LEU A 150 5.50 15.92 17.20
N GLY A 151 5.50 14.61 16.99
CA GLY A 151 4.29 13.83 16.82
C GLY A 151 3.64 14.04 15.44
N PRO A 152 2.88 13.04 14.95
CA PRO A 152 2.43 12.99 13.56
C PRO A 152 1.51 14.14 13.17
N ARG A 153 0.70 14.66 14.11
CA ARG A 153 -0.19 15.81 13.82
C ARG A 153 0.58 17.08 13.54
N LEU A 154 1.54 17.43 14.40
CA LEU A 154 2.31 18.66 14.25
C LEU A 154 3.25 18.59 13.04
N TRP A 155 3.81 17.41 12.77
CA TRP A 155 4.56 17.16 11.54
C TRP A 155 3.71 17.40 10.29
N CYS A 156 2.54 16.77 10.19
CA CYS A 156 1.66 16.94 9.03
C CYS A 156 1.17 18.39 8.89
N SER A 157 0.87 19.08 9.99
CA SER A 157 0.53 20.51 9.95
C SER A 157 1.69 21.36 9.41
N ARG A 158 2.93 21.14 9.87
CA ARG A 158 4.10 21.88 9.35
C ARG A 158 4.37 21.60 7.89
N LEU A 159 4.21 20.36 7.46
CA LEU A 159 4.31 20.00 6.06
C LEU A 159 3.26 20.73 5.23
N LEU A 160 2.00 20.74 5.69
CA LEU A 160 0.92 21.45 5.01
C LEU A 160 1.23 22.95 4.89
N GLU A 161 1.66 23.59 5.97
CA GLU A 161 2.06 25.00 5.96
C GLU A 161 3.21 25.24 4.97
N ARG A 162 4.25 24.41 4.98
CA ARG A 162 5.39 24.53 4.04
C ARG A 162 4.93 24.46 2.58
N ILE A 163 4.02 23.54 2.24
CA ILE A 163 3.49 23.43 0.89
C ILE A 163 2.66 24.67 0.54
N LYS A 164 1.79 25.13 1.46
CA LYS A 164 0.93 26.31 1.26
C LYS A 164 1.73 27.61 1.14
N GLU A 165 2.82 27.76 1.89
CA GLU A 165 3.72 28.92 1.80
C GLU A 165 4.28 29.09 0.38
N GLY A 166 4.57 27.97 -0.31
CA GLY A 166 5.04 27.99 -1.70
C GLY A 166 3.92 28.20 -2.74
N ALA A 167 2.67 27.91 -2.41
CA ALA A 167 1.54 28.01 -3.34
C ALA A 167 0.93 29.42 -3.40
N LYS A 168 0.32 29.76 -4.55
CA LYS A 168 -0.49 30.99 -4.72
C LYS A 168 -1.62 31.02 -3.71
N GLU A 169 -2.02 32.21 -3.28
CA GLU A 169 -3.03 32.40 -2.23
C GLU A 169 -4.37 31.71 -2.57
N GLU A 170 -4.81 31.82 -3.82
CA GLU A 170 -6.02 31.18 -4.36
C GLU A 170 -5.98 29.64 -4.41
N ASP A 171 -4.78 29.04 -4.32
CA ASP A 171 -4.59 27.59 -4.43
C ASP A 171 -4.45 26.90 -3.06
N ARG A 172 -4.20 27.67 -2.00
CA ARG A 172 -3.90 27.13 -0.65
C ARG A 172 -5.02 26.31 -0.05
N ASP A 173 -6.28 26.62 -0.37
CA ASP A 173 -7.44 25.89 0.13
C ASP A 173 -7.69 24.57 -0.61
N ARG A 174 -6.98 24.35 -1.72
CA ARG A 174 -7.02 23.11 -2.51
C ARG A 174 -5.98 22.07 -2.10
N ILE A 175 -5.28 22.33 -0.99
CA ILE A 175 -4.33 21.40 -0.37
C ILE A 175 -4.85 21.07 1.02
N LEU A 176 -5.33 19.85 1.20
CA LEU A 176 -6.01 19.39 2.41
C LEU A 176 -5.19 18.33 3.13
N LEU A 177 -5.21 18.39 4.45
CA LEU A 177 -4.72 17.32 5.32
C LEU A 177 -5.91 16.68 6.04
N LEU A 178 -6.16 15.40 5.77
CA LEU A 178 -7.20 14.66 6.46
C LEU A 178 -6.72 14.13 7.80
N LYS A 179 -7.68 13.93 8.72
CA LYS A 179 -7.42 13.18 9.95
C LYS A 179 -7.13 11.71 9.59
N PRO A 180 -6.38 10.97 10.41
CA PRO A 180 -6.21 9.53 10.21
C PRO A 180 -7.56 8.83 10.04
N MET A 181 -7.72 8.08 8.96
CA MET A 181 -8.98 7.46 8.54
C MET A 181 -9.00 5.97 8.89
N SER A 182 -10.19 5.38 8.92
CA SER A 182 -10.33 3.93 8.86
C SER A 182 -9.84 3.41 7.50
N VAL A 183 -9.70 2.09 7.43
CA VAL A 183 -9.30 1.41 6.21
C VAL A 183 -10.34 1.57 5.13
N GLU A 184 -11.61 1.36 5.49
CA GLU A 184 -12.74 1.47 4.59
C GLU A 184 -12.90 2.90 4.08
N GLU A 185 -12.66 3.89 4.95
CA GLU A 185 -12.64 5.31 4.58
C GLU A 185 -11.50 5.63 3.62
N LYS A 186 -10.28 5.13 3.89
CA LYS A 186 -9.12 5.28 3.00
C LYS A 186 -9.38 4.61 1.64
N THR A 187 -9.86 3.36 1.63
CA THR A 187 -10.23 2.62 0.43
C THR A 187 -11.33 3.33 -0.36
N GLY A 188 -12.35 3.87 0.33
CA GLY A 188 -13.40 4.68 -0.28
C GLY A 188 -12.83 5.92 -0.95
N LEU A 189 -11.93 6.63 -0.26
CA LEU A 189 -11.25 7.80 -0.80
C LEU A 189 -10.37 7.46 -2.01
N ILE A 190 -9.58 6.39 -1.95
CA ILE A 190 -8.78 5.93 -3.09
C ILE A 190 -9.71 5.62 -4.27
N LYS A 191 -10.79 4.86 -4.06
CA LYS A 191 -11.72 4.46 -5.11
C LYS A 191 -12.37 5.63 -5.85
N ILE A 192 -12.56 6.77 -5.19
CA ILE A 192 -13.11 7.99 -5.81
C ILE A 192 -12.04 8.93 -6.36
N SER A 193 -10.76 8.60 -6.19
CA SER A 193 -9.63 9.40 -6.68
C SER A 193 -9.44 9.21 -8.19
N SER A 194 -9.00 10.26 -8.90
CA SER A 194 -8.59 10.08 -10.32
C SER A 194 -7.28 9.36 -10.44
N ALA A 195 -6.39 9.59 -9.47
CA ALA A 195 -5.08 9.02 -9.42
C ALA A 195 -4.55 9.11 -7.99
N VAL A 196 -3.59 8.23 -7.67
CA VAL A 196 -2.81 8.25 -6.45
C VAL A 196 -1.38 8.65 -6.79
N LEU A 197 -0.80 9.54 -6.00
CA LEU A 197 0.60 9.94 -6.15
C LEU A 197 1.47 9.08 -5.23
N ASP A 198 2.35 8.27 -5.81
CA ASP A 198 3.29 7.41 -5.10
C ASP A 198 4.69 8.04 -5.07
N PHE A 199 5.10 8.49 -3.88
CA PHE A 199 6.39 9.12 -3.62
C PHE A 199 7.45 8.17 -3.03
N GLY A 200 7.21 6.86 -2.98
CA GLY A 200 8.20 5.97 -2.35
C GLY A 200 7.84 4.50 -2.23
N GLY A 201 6.86 4.00 -2.96
CA GLY A 201 6.53 2.58 -2.99
C GLY A 201 5.77 2.10 -1.78
N SER A 202 4.65 2.76 -1.44
CA SER A 202 3.79 2.28 -0.37
C SER A 202 2.80 1.20 -0.85
N ILE A 203 2.26 0.42 0.09
CA ILE A 203 1.19 -0.55 -0.19
C ILE A 203 -0.06 0.15 -0.75
N THR A 204 -0.22 1.45 -0.50
CA THR A 204 -1.33 2.24 -1.05
C THR A 204 -1.30 2.29 -2.58
N ALA A 205 -0.12 2.22 -3.21
CA ALA A 205 -0.02 2.09 -4.67
C ALA A 205 -0.68 0.78 -5.15
N VAL A 206 -0.39 -0.32 -4.46
CA VAL A 206 -0.98 -1.63 -4.75
C VAL A 206 -2.49 -1.62 -4.51
N GLU A 207 -2.93 -1.01 -3.40
CA GLU A 207 -4.36 -0.84 -3.09
C GLU A 207 -5.09 -0.02 -4.16
N ALA A 208 -4.48 1.05 -4.64
CA ALA A 208 -5.04 1.90 -5.69
C ALA A 208 -5.20 1.13 -7.00
N LEU A 209 -4.17 0.42 -7.45
CA LEU A 209 -4.24 -0.39 -8.68
C LEU A 209 -5.29 -1.50 -8.56
N ALA A 210 -5.38 -2.19 -7.40
CA ALA A 210 -6.43 -3.17 -7.16
C ALA A 210 -7.85 -2.57 -7.20
N LEU A 211 -7.98 -1.28 -6.89
CA LEU A 211 -9.22 -0.51 -7.00
C LEU A 211 -9.42 0.13 -8.38
N ARG A 212 -8.56 -0.19 -9.36
CA ARG A 212 -8.56 0.38 -10.72
C ARG A 212 -8.28 1.89 -10.74
N VAL A 213 -7.52 2.37 -9.77
CA VAL A 213 -7.13 3.77 -9.66
C VAL A 213 -5.69 3.90 -10.15
N PRO A 214 -5.43 4.74 -11.17
CA PRO A 214 -4.07 4.98 -11.65
C PRO A 214 -3.14 5.42 -10.53
N VAL A 215 -1.90 4.92 -10.54
CA VAL A 215 -0.85 5.32 -9.60
C VAL A 215 0.24 6.04 -10.35
N ILE A 216 0.44 7.32 -10.10
CA ILE A 216 1.49 8.10 -10.72
C ILE A 216 2.69 8.10 -9.80
N CYS A 217 3.86 7.80 -10.32
CA CYS A 217 5.10 7.73 -9.57
C CYS A 217 6.24 8.38 -10.36
N GLU A 218 7.35 8.68 -9.69
CA GLU A 218 8.59 9.16 -10.31
C GLU A 218 9.65 8.07 -10.30
N GLU A 219 10.26 7.80 -11.45
CA GLU A 219 11.40 6.89 -11.56
C GLU A 219 12.65 7.56 -10.98
N LYS A 220 13.00 7.18 -9.74
CA LYS A 220 14.24 7.61 -9.07
C LYS A 220 15.24 6.45 -9.04
N GLY A 221 16.27 6.52 -9.88
CA GLY A 221 17.33 5.50 -9.96
C GLY A 221 16.85 4.15 -10.53
N GLU A 222 17.64 3.09 -10.31
CA GLU A 222 17.43 1.79 -10.97
C GLU A 222 16.18 1.01 -10.50
N VAL A 223 15.75 1.21 -9.25
CA VAL A 223 14.74 0.33 -8.63
C VAL A 223 13.33 0.93 -8.62
N GLY A 224 13.19 2.27 -8.60
CA GLY A 224 11.89 2.93 -8.47
C GLY A 224 11.10 2.51 -7.22
N GLY A 225 9.96 3.16 -6.97
CA GLY A 225 9.00 2.70 -5.96
C GLY A 225 8.21 1.47 -6.44
N ILE A 226 7.51 0.80 -5.53
CA ILE A 226 6.59 -0.31 -5.86
C ILE A 226 5.61 0.12 -6.97
N GLY A 227 5.02 1.32 -6.90
CA GLY A 227 4.13 1.82 -7.95
C GLY A 227 4.78 1.84 -9.33
N CYS A 228 6.03 2.29 -9.43
CA CYS A 228 6.77 2.29 -10.70
C CYS A 228 7.10 0.87 -11.18
N GLY A 229 7.45 -0.03 -10.26
CA GLY A 229 7.65 -1.44 -10.58
C GLY A 229 6.39 -2.08 -11.18
N VAL A 230 5.23 -1.85 -10.56
CA VAL A 230 3.95 -2.39 -11.03
C VAL A 230 3.56 -1.76 -12.37
N ASN A 231 3.62 -0.43 -12.51
CA ASN A 231 3.27 0.25 -13.75
C ASN A 231 4.11 -0.21 -14.94
N ARG A 232 5.44 -0.40 -14.76
CA ARG A 232 6.32 -0.94 -15.83
C ARG A 232 5.95 -2.36 -16.24
N ARG A 233 5.54 -3.19 -15.30
CA ARG A 233 5.08 -4.55 -15.62
C ARG A 233 3.75 -4.56 -16.35
N LEU A 234 2.86 -3.62 -16.04
CA LEU A 234 1.61 -3.41 -16.78
C LEU A 234 1.89 -2.87 -18.20
N GLY A 235 2.92 -2.04 -18.36
CA GLY A 235 3.38 -1.55 -19.66
C GLY A 235 2.38 -0.65 -20.38
N GLY A 236 2.66 -0.39 -21.65
CA GLY A 236 1.78 0.35 -22.58
C GLY A 236 1.31 1.69 -22.01
N VAL A 237 0.01 1.98 -22.17
CA VAL A 237 -0.59 3.26 -21.74
C VAL A 237 -0.46 3.51 -20.23
N VAL A 238 -0.40 2.45 -19.41
CA VAL A 238 -0.25 2.59 -17.94
C VAL A 238 1.14 3.13 -17.62
N GLU A 239 2.19 2.49 -18.14
CA GLU A 239 3.56 2.94 -17.92
C GLU A 239 3.79 4.35 -18.50
N GLU A 240 3.38 4.56 -19.75
CA GLU A 240 3.57 5.83 -20.46
C GLU A 240 2.86 7.01 -19.80
N SER A 241 1.73 6.75 -19.12
CA SER A 241 0.91 7.80 -18.50
C SER A 241 1.17 7.99 -17.03
N CYS A 242 1.77 7.01 -16.35
CA CYS A 242 1.86 7.00 -14.89
C CYS A 242 3.29 6.96 -14.35
N VAL A 243 4.31 6.72 -15.17
CA VAL A 243 5.72 6.75 -14.73
C VAL A 243 6.39 8.03 -15.24
N GLY A 244 6.69 8.94 -14.31
CA GLY A 244 7.47 10.15 -14.55
C GLY A 244 8.96 9.84 -14.66
N ARG A 245 9.64 10.54 -15.58
CA ARG A 245 11.09 10.43 -15.86
C ARG A 245 11.75 11.80 -15.91
N GLY A 246 11.37 12.70 -15.00
CA GLY A 246 11.81 14.09 -14.97
C GLY A 246 13.31 14.29 -14.72
N GLY A 247 14.04 13.24 -14.36
CA GLY A 247 15.50 13.24 -14.29
C GLY A 247 16.21 13.05 -15.64
N GLU A 248 15.49 12.63 -16.69
CA GLU A 248 16.04 12.42 -18.03
C GLU A 248 15.78 13.64 -18.92
N GLU A 249 16.74 14.00 -19.78
CA GLU A 249 16.58 15.13 -20.71
C GLU A 249 15.33 14.95 -21.58
N GLY A 250 14.32 15.81 -21.37
CA GLY A 250 13.07 15.81 -22.14
C GLY A 250 11.98 14.86 -21.62
N GLY A 251 12.20 14.16 -20.50
CA GLY A 251 11.18 13.34 -19.86
C GLY A 251 10.11 14.17 -19.15
N GLU A 252 8.84 13.78 -19.30
CA GLU A 252 7.76 14.32 -18.46
C GLU A 252 7.92 13.79 -17.03
N GLY A 253 7.98 14.71 -16.06
CA GLY A 253 7.99 14.38 -14.65
C GLY A 253 6.60 14.01 -14.12
N MET A 254 6.56 13.56 -12.88
CA MET A 254 5.34 13.16 -12.17
C MET A 254 4.30 14.26 -12.11
N ALA A 255 4.70 15.53 -12.01
CA ALA A 255 3.77 16.67 -12.02
C ALA A 255 3.05 16.79 -13.37
N GLU A 256 3.80 16.74 -14.47
CA GLU A 256 3.24 16.79 -15.83
C GLU A 256 2.29 15.61 -16.09
N LYS A 257 2.68 14.40 -15.68
CA LYS A 257 1.82 13.21 -15.77
C LYS A 257 0.54 13.38 -14.96
N ALA A 258 0.65 13.89 -13.73
CA ALA A 258 -0.49 14.11 -12.85
C ALA A 258 -1.47 15.13 -13.40
N VAL A 259 -0.98 16.26 -13.91
CA VAL A 259 -1.80 17.26 -14.59
C VAL A 259 -2.48 16.63 -15.80
N ARG A 260 -1.72 15.97 -16.68
CA ARG A 260 -2.25 15.37 -17.91
C ARG A 260 -3.36 14.37 -17.62
N LEU A 261 -3.15 13.47 -16.67
CA LEU A 261 -4.13 12.45 -16.29
C LEU A 261 -5.34 13.05 -15.54
N GLY A 262 -5.15 14.17 -14.84
CA GLY A 262 -6.21 14.93 -14.20
C GLY A 262 -7.16 15.57 -15.22
N VAL A 263 -6.61 16.26 -16.22
CA VAL A 263 -7.38 17.02 -17.21
C VAL A 263 -7.92 16.17 -18.36
N ASP A 264 -7.22 15.11 -18.77
CA ASP A 264 -7.62 14.26 -19.88
C ASP A 264 -8.44 13.06 -19.41
N GLY A 265 -9.77 13.23 -19.39
CA GLY A 265 -10.70 12.18 -19.01
C GLY A 265 -10.70 10.96 -19.95
N LYS A 266 -10.31 11.14 -21.21
CA LYS A 266 -10.23 10.03 -22.18
C LYS A 266 -8.99 9.19 -21.88
N LEU A 267 -7.82 9.83 -21.72
CA LEU A 267 -6.60 9.15 -21.33
C LEU A 267 -6.78 8.40 -20.00
N ARG A 268 -7.43 9.02 -19.02
CA ARG A 268 -7.72 8.37 -17.74
C ARG A 268 -8.58 7.11 -17.92
N ALA A 269 -9.60 7.15 -18.77
CA ALA A 269 -10.40 5.97 -19.07
C ALA A 269 -9.58 4.86 -19.75
N GLU A 270 -8.68 5.22 -20.67
CA GLU A 270 -7.77 4.28 -21.34
C GLU A 270 -6.83 3.59 -20.33
N VAL A 271 -6.25 4.35 -19.39
CA VAL A 271 -5.40 3.80 -18.32
C VAL A 271 -6.20 2.86 -17.40
N VAL A 272 -7.41 3.26 -16.98
CA VAL A 272 -8.28 2.44 -16.13
C VAL A 272 -8.66 1.13 -16.82
N ASN A 273 -9.01 1.18 -18.10
CA ASN A 273 -9.33 -0.02 -18.88
C ASN A 273 -8.11 -0.95 -19.00
N ALA A 274 -6.91 -0.41 -19.22
CA ALA A 274 -5.69 -1.20 -19.27
C ALA A 274 -5.38 -1.89 -17.92
N ILE A 275 -5.60 -1.19 -16.79
CA ILE A 275 -5.48 -1.79 -15.45
C ILE A 275 -6.52 -2.91 -15.26
N ASP A 276 -7.77 -2.69 -15.66
CA ASP A 276 -8.84 -3.68 -15.53
C ASP A 276 -8.56 -4.94 -16.37
N ASP A 277 -8.09 -4.76 -17.61
CA ASP A 277 -7.69 -5.86 -18.49
C ASP A 277 -6.57 -6.71 -17.86
N ALA A 278 -5.57 -6.07 -17.25
CA ALA A 278 -4.49 -6.76 -16.56
C ALA A 278 -4.99 -7.52 -15.32
N ILE A 279 -5.95 -6.97 -14.59
CA ILE A 279 -6.60 -7.66 -13.46
C ILE A 279 -7.36 -8.89 -13.95
N VAL A 280 -8.15 -8.76 -15.03
CA VAL A 280 -8.95 -9.86 -15.60
C VAL A 280 -8.06 -10.99 -16.12
N LYS A 281 -6.90 -10.65 -16.70
CA LYS A 281 -5.90 -11.62 -17.16
C LYS A 281 -5.08 -12.26 -16.03
N GLY A 282 -5.20 -11.75 -14.81
CA GLY A 282 -4.41 -12.20 -13.66
C GLY A 282 -2.98 -11.66 -13.62
N GLU A 283 -2.60 -10.80 -14.57
CA GLU A 283 -1.25 -10.23 -14.69
C GLU A 283 -0.88 -9.40 -13.47
N LEU A 284 -1.86 -8.71 -12.85
CA LEU A 284 -1.60 -7.97 -11.62
C LEU A 284 -1.28 -8.89 -10.41
N GLY A 285 -1.83 -10.11 -10.41
CA GLY A 285 -1.56 -11.11 -9.35
C GLY A 285 -0.16 -11.70 -9.44
N ASP A 286 0.39 -11.83 -10.65
CA ASP A 286 1.77 -12.28 -10.86
C ASP A 286 2.81 -11.20 -10.49
N VAL A 287 2.35 -9.95 -10.41
CA VAL A 287 3.17 -8.77 -10.12
C VAL A 287 3.25 -8.48 -8.62
N MET A 288 2.21 -8.82 -7.85
CA MET A 288 2.09 -8.59 -6.39
C MET A 288 2.63 -9.75 -5.57
#